data_AF-A0A1F8EZQ4-F1
#
_entry.id   AF-A0A1F8EZQ4-F1
#
_cell.length_a   1.000
_cell.length_b   1.000
_cell.length_c   1.000
_cell.angle_alpha   90.00
_cell.angle_beta   90.00
_cell.angle_gamma   90.00
#
_symmetry.space_group_name_H-M   'P 1'
#
loop_
_entity.id
_entity.type
_entity.pdbx_description
1 polymer ?
#
loop_
_entity_poly.entity_id
_entity_poly.type
_entity_poly.pdbx_seq_one_letter_code
_entity_poly.pdbx_strand_id
1 'polypeptide(L)'
;MAEKKQELEQIKEWGPIKLENKVQKINLGWKGYVPGYKNRVVGQINRQIKEKFPAPEQQAKEIDYANRLVLEREQQEQGAQTADSIQKEGRSFGRPSFIKYFLLFFVLAVPNDLVDAIELTGFLAIVAWFVSFFLSISTVLIMWFTDQEQKRAEGFMKQVEEYRRTAIRTTKTAFRIARFFRKNPTMKVVAGAVAEFIPFLSIFPWASLSILLAYLDERKTFKEARQSSEESASAVLTEV
;
A
#
# COMPACT_ATOMS: atom_id res chain seq x y z
N MET A 1 -12.18 -11.15 -15.80
CA MET A 1 -12.06 -12.38 -14.97
C MET A 1 -13.05 -13.49 -15.35
N ALA A 2 -14.22 -13.19 -15.92
CA ALA A 2 -15.18 -14.22 -16.34
C ALA A 2 -14.76 -15.01 -17.60
N GLU A 3 -14.12 -14.37 -18.58
CA GLU A 3 -13.65 -15.04 -19.82
C GLU A 3 -12.56 -16.11 -19.58
N LYS A 4 -11.56 -15.83 -18.72
CA LYS A 4 -10.49 -16.80 -18.41
C LYS A 4 -11.01 -18.09 -17.74
N LYS A 5 -12.18 -18.06 -17.10
CA LYS A 5 -12.78 -19.27 -16.52
C LYS A 5 -13.39 -20.17 -17.59
N GLN A 6 -13.88 -19.63 -18.71
CA GLN A 6 -14.45 -20.43 -19.79
C GLN A 6 -13.38 -21.18 -20.59
N GLU A 7 -12.19 -20.59 -20.79
CA GLU A 7 -11.08 -21.29 -21.46
C GLU A 7 -10.54 -22.47 -20.63
N LEU A 8 -10.50 -22.35 -19.30
CA LEU A 8 -10.03 -23.43 -18.42
C LEU A 8 -11.00 -24.62 -18.32
N GLU A 9 -12.29 -24.42 -18.58
CA GLU A 9 -13.25 -25.52 -18.63
C GLU A 9 -13.18 -26.30 -19.95
N GLN A 10 -12.86 -25.66 -21.08
CA GLN A 10 -12.70 -26.36 -22.36
C GLN A 10 -11.47 -27.30 -22.38
N ILE A 11 -10.43 -27.00 -21.61
CA ILE A 11 -9.22 -27.85 -21.55
C ILE A 11 -9.46 -29.15 -20.75
N LYS A 12 -10.45 -29.19 -19.84
CA LYS A 12 -10.78 -30.40 -19.06
C LYS A 12 -11.56 -31.45 -19.84
N GLU A 13 -12.17 -31.10 -20.98
CA GLU A 13 -12.93 -32.05 -21.81
C GLU A 13 -12.05 -32.89 -22.74
N TRP A 14 -10.79 -32.50 -22.95
CA TRP A 14 -9.80 -33.33 -23.63
C TRP A 14 -9.25 -34.36 -22.65
N GLY A 15 -10.09 -35.36 -22.33
CA GLY A 15 -9.71 -36.52 -21.56
C GLY A 15 -8.47 -37.22 -22.16
N PRO A 16 -7.77 -38.05 -21.37
CA PRO A 16 -6.56 -38.73 -21.83
C PRO A 16 -6.89 -39.49 -23.11
N ILE A 17 -6.30 -39.05 -24.22
CA ILE A 17 -6.36 -39.76 -25.49
C ILE A 17 -5.81 -41.15 -25.18
N LYS A 18 -6.70 -42.14 -25.06
CA LYS A 18 -6.33 -43.54 -25.05
C LYS A 18 -5.69 -43.77 -26.40
N LEU A 19 -4.36 -43.66 -26.44
CA LEU A 19 -3.52 -44.25 -27.47
C LEU A 19 -3.75 -45.76 -27.35
N GLU A 20 -4.88 -46.22 -27.89
CA GLU A 20 -5.11 -47.61 -28.22
C GLU A 20 -3.89 -48.01 -29.01
N ASN A 21 -3.11 -48.89 -28.39
CA ASN A 21 -1.84 -49.40 -28.87
C ASN A 21 -2.12 -50.36 -30.06
N LYS A 22 -2.76 -49.85 -31.11
CA LYS A 22 -2.82 -50.48 -32.43
C LYS A 22 -1.44 -50.27 -33.05
N VAL A 23 -0.50 -51.09 -32.59
CA VAL A 23 0.73 -51.36 -33.32
C VAL A 23 0.30 -51.94 -34.66
N GLN A 24 0.07 -51.08 -35.65
CA GLN A 24 -0.13 -51.48 -37.02
C GLN A 24 1.13 -52.26 -37.40
N LYS A 25 1.00 -53.58 -37.59
CA LYS A 25 2.07 -54.42 -38.10
C LYS A 25 2.32 -53.99 -39.54
N ILE A 26 3.22 -53.03 -39.73
CA ILE A 26 3.70 -52.65 -41.06
C ILE A 26 4.41 -53.87 -41.62
N ASN A 27 3.75 -54.56 -42.55
CA ASN A 27 4.29 -55.73 -43.21
C ASN A 27 5.27 -55.26 -44.29
N LEU A 28 6.48 -54.90 -43.87
CA LEU A 28 7.56 -54.54 -44.77
C LEU A 28 7.96 -55.84 -45.49
N GLY A 29 7.56 -56.03 -46.75
CA GLY A 29 7.79 -57.24 -47.54
C GLY A 29 9.27 -57.52 -47.84
N TRP A 30 10.04 -57.94 -46.85
CA TRP A 30 11.46 -58.26 -47.00
C TRP A 30 11.65 -59.70 -47.53
N LYS A 31 11.82 -59.84 -48.85
CA LYS A 31 12.40 -61.05 -49.46
C LYS A 31 13.92 -60.94 -49.40
N GLY A 32 14.55 -61.69 -48.49
CA GLY A 32 16.01 -61.74 -48.31
C GLY A 32 16.40 -61.55 -46.85
N TYR A 33 16.36 -62.64 -46.07
CA TYR A 33 16.56 -62.61 -44.62
C TYR A 33 18.05 -62.76 -44.30
N VAL A 34 18.72 -61.66 -43.92
CA VAL A 34 20.02 -61.74 -43.22
C VAL A 34 19.71 -61.86 -41.72
N PRO A 35 20.10 -62.96 -41.05
CA PRO A 35 19.88 -63.14 -39.62
C PRO A 35 20.45 -61.95 -38.82
N GLY A 36 19.61 -61.29 -38.03
CA GLY A 36 20.00 -60.17 -37.17
C GLY A 36 19.89 -58.75 -37.75
N TYR A 37 19.59 -58.57 -39.05
CA TYR A 37 19.36 -57.24 -39.63
C TYR A 37 18.13 -56.54 -39.02
N LYS A 38 17.03 -57.27 -38.86
CA LYS A 38 15.78 -56.79 -38.24
C LYS A 38 16.03 -56.23 -36.83
N ASN A 39 16.81 -56.92 -36.01
CA ASN A 39 17.10 -56.49 -34.64
C ASN A 39 17.94 -55.20 -34.62
N ARG A 40 18.85 -55.04 -35.59
CA ARG A 40 19.67 -53.83 -35.73
C ARG A 40 18.85 -52.60 -36.13
N VAL A 41 18.00 -52.73 -37.14
CA VAL A 41 17.15 -51.64 -37.63
C VAL A 41 16.10 -51.25 -36.58
N VAL A 42 15.44 -52.22 -35.95
CA VAL A 42 14.49 -51.96 -34.86
C VAL A 42 15.19 -51.29 -33.67
N GLY A 43 16.41 -51.69 -33.34
CA GLY A 43 17.22 -51.05 -32.30
C GLY A 43 17.57 -49.59 -32.61
N GLN A 44 17.94 -49.28 -33.86
CA GLN A 44 18.22 -47.90 -34.28
C GLN A 44 16.97 -47.03 -34.28
N ILE A 45 15.85 -47.54 -34.78
CA ILE A 45 14.56 -46.83 -34.78
C ILE A 45 14.11 -46.55 -33.34
N ASN A 46 14.18 -47.54 -32.44
CA ASN A 46 13.82 -47.34 -31.04
C ASN A 46 14.72 -46.34 -30.32
N ARG A 47 16.03 -46.28 -30.65
CA ARG A 47 16.92 -45.22 -30.13
C ARG A 47 16.50 -43.85 -30.65
N GLN A 48 16.30 -43.69 -31.95
CA GLN A 48 15.89 -42.40 -32.53
C GLN A 48 14.52 -41.92 -32.01
N ILE A 49 13.58 -42.84 -31.80
CA ILE A 49 12.28 -42.52 -31.20
C ILE A 49 12.45 -42.11 -29.74
N LYS A 50 13.23 -42.84 -28.95
CA LYS A 50 13.46 -42.52 -27.52
C LYS A 50 14.25 -41.22 -27.33
N GLU A 51 15.08 -40.85 -28.29
CA GLU A 51 15.87 -39.61 -28.30
C GLU A 51 15.02 -38.41 -28.76
N LYS A 52 14.09 -38.60 -29.72
CA LYS A 52 13.15 -37.55 -30.16
C LYS A 52 11.93 -37.36 -29.27
N PHE A 53 11.49 -38.42 -28.59
CA PHE A 53 10.31 -38.41 -27.72
C PHE A 53 10.76 -38.81 -26.31
N PRO A 54 11.24 -37.84 -25.50
CA PRO A 54 11.61 -38.10 -24.11
C PRO A 54 10.42 -38.71 -23.37
N ALA A 55 10.71 -39.52 -22.36
CA ALA A 55 9.67 -40.20 -21.60
C ALA A 55 8.64 -39.18 -21.07
N PRO A 56 7.33 -39.50 -21.07
CA PRO A 56 6.28 -38.57 -20.64
C PRO A 56 6.51 -38.02 -19.22
N GLU A 57 7.23 -38.77 -18.37
CA GLU A 57 7.65 -38.32 -17.03
C GLU A 57 8.66 -37.16 -17.04
N GLN A 58 9.56 -37.11 -18.03
CA GLN A 58 10.52 -36.00 -18.17
C GLN A 58 9.81 -34.74 -18.65
N GLN A 59 8.92 -34.87 -19.63
CA GLN A 59 8.09 -33.75 -20.10
C GLN A 59 7.20 -33.20 -18.98
N ALA A 60 6.59 -34.07 -18.15
CA ALA A 60 5.79 -33.63 -17.02
C ALA A 60 6.61 -32.83 -15.97
N LYS A 61 7.85 -33.23 -15.70
CA LYS A 61 8.76 -32.51 -14.79
C LYS A 61 9.20 -31.17 -15.36
N GLU A 62 9.51 -31.10 -16.65
CA GLU A 62 9.87 -29.86 -17.32
C GLU A 62 8.70 -28.86 -17.32
N ILE A 63 7.47 -29.34 -17.52
CA ILE A 63 6.25 -28.52 -17.45
C ILE A 63 6.00 -28.03 -16.02
N ASP A 64 6.12 -28.89 -15.00
CA ASP A 64 5.94 -28.47 -13.59
C ASP A 64 7.00 -27.43 -13.18
N TYR A 65 8.25 -27.64 -13.61
CA TYR A 65 9.33 -26.70 -13.37
C TYR A 65 9.08 -25.35 -14.06
N ALA A 66 8.69 -25.36 -15.34
CA ALA A 66 8.35 -24.14 -16.07
C ALA A 66 7.19 -23.38 -15.41
N ASN A 67 6.14 -24.09 -14.96
CA ASN A 67 5.01 -23.48 -14.27
C ASN A 67 5.42 -22.84 -12.94
N ARG A 68 6.31 -23.49 -12.16
CA ARG A 68 6.85 -22.89 -10.92
C ARG A 68 7.63 -21.62 -11.21
N LEU A 69 8.45 -21.62 -12.26
CA LEU A 69 9.27 -20.46 -12.65
C LEU A 69 8.42 -19.29 -13.15
N VAL A 70 7.32 -19.56 -13.86
CA VAL A 70 6.34 -18.54 -14.25
C VAL A 70 5.60 -18.00 -13.03
N LEU A 71 5.16 -18.87 -12.11
CA LEU A 71 4.48 -18.45 -10.89
C LEU A 71 5.37 -17.58 -10.00
N GLU A 72 6.66 -17.91 -9.86
CA GLU A 72 7.65 -17.13 -9.12
C GLU A 72 7.87 -15.75 -9.75
N ARG A 73 7.95 -15.67 -11.09
CA ARG A 73 8.01 -14.38 -11.80
C ARG A 73 6.76 -13.55 -11.62
N GLU A 74 5.57 -14.16 -11.70
CA GLU A 74 4.30 -13.46 -11.47
C GLU A 74 4.22 -12.89 -10.04
N GLN A 75 4.66 -13.66 -9.04
CA GLN A 75 4.74 -13.19 -7.65
C GLN A 75 5.73 -12.03 -7.52
N GLN A 76 6.87 -12.11 -8.19
CA GLN A 76 7.89 -11.07 -8.15
C GLN A 76 7.43 -9.78 -8.83
N GLU A 77 6.76 -9.88 -9.98
CA GLU A 77 6.18 -8.74 -10.68
C GLU A 77 5.05 -8.10 -9.87
N GLN A 78 4.18 -8.90 -9.23
CA GLN A 78 3.13 -8.39 -8.35
C GLN A 78 3.70 -7.68 -7.12
N GLY A 79 4.76 -8.23 -6.51
CA GLY A 79 5.47 -7.61 -5.40
C GLY A 79 6.10 -6.28 -5.79
N ALA A 80 6.77 -6.23 -6.95
CA ALA A 80 7.37 -4.99 -7.48
C ALA A 80 6.31 -3.92 -7.78
N GLN A 81 5.18 -4.28 -8.40
CA GLN A 81 4.08 -3.34 -8.67
C GLN A 81 3.45 -2.80 -7.38
N THR A 82 3.34 -3.64 -6.34
CA THR A 82 2.82 -3.24 -5.03
C THR A 82 3.79 -2.32 -4.30
N ALA A 83 5.10 -2.60 -4.35
CA ALA A 83 6.12 -1.72 -3.79
C ALA A 83 6.12 -0.35 -4.49
N ASP A 84 6.00 -0.34 -5.81
CA ASP A 84 5.93 0.89 -6.62
C ASP A 84 4.69 1.72 -6.31
N SER A 85 3.52 1.09 -6.13
CA SER A 85 2.28 1.82 -5.81
C SER A 85 2.35 2.43 -4.40
N ILE A 86 2.83 1.67 -3.41
CA ILE A 86 3.05 2.15 -2.04
C ILE A 86 4.06 3.30 -2.03
N GLN A 87 5.15 3.20 -2.80
CA GLN A 87 6.16 4.24 -2.86
C GLN A 87 5.64 5.49 -3.58
N LYS A 88 4.86 5.35 -4.66
CA LYS A 88 4.24 6.47 -5.38
C LYS A 88 3.23 7.19 -4.49
N GLU A 89 2.38 6.45 -3.78
CA GLU A 89 1.41 7.03 -2.85
C GLU A 89 2.12 7.69 -1.66
N GLY A 90 3.15 7.06 -1.11
CA GLY A 90 4.05 7.63 -0.10
C GLY A 90 4.69 8.95 -0.51
N ARG A 91 5.16 9.05 -1.76
CA ARG A 91 5.73 10.28 -2.34
C ARG A 91 4.68 11.34 -2.67
N SER A 92 3.43 10.93 -2.90
CA SER A 92 2.31 11.82 -3.18
C SER A 92 1.90 12.65 -1.96
N PHE A 93 2.21 12.16 -0.74
CA PHE A 93 2.08 12.96 0.47
C PHE A 93 3.09 14.12 0.43
N GLY A 94 2.55 15.28 0.07
CA GLY A 94 3.28 16.53 -0.06
C GLY A 94 3.79 17.07 1.28
N ARG A 95 4.40 18.24 1.21
CA ARG A 95 4.68 19.01 2.43
C ARG A 95 3.38 19.65 2.91
N PRO A 96 3.18 19.79 4.23
CA PRO A 96 2.04 20.54 4.75
C PRO A 96 2.03 21.94 4.13
N SER A 97 0.85 22.39 3.72
CA SER A 97 0.66 23.68 3.07
C SER A 97 1.04 24.80 4.04
N PHE A 98 2.23 25.39 3.89
CA PHE A 98 2.65 26.53 4.71
C PHE A 98 1.65 27.69 4.59
N ILE A 99 1.11 27.90 3.39
CA ILE A 99 0.15 28.97 3.10
C ILE A 99 -1.12 28.81 3.94
N LYS A 100 -1.65 27.58 4.09
CA LYS A 100 -2.84 27.31 4.93
C LYS A 100 -2.63 27.77 6.37
N TYR A 101 -1.53 27.33 6.99
CA TYR A 101 -1.25 27.66 8.39
C TYR A 101 -0.84 29.12 8.55
N PHE A 102 -0.14 29.69 7.57
CA PHE A 102 0.18 31.11 7.55
C PHE A 102 -1.09 31.98 7.51
N LEU A 103 -2.06 31.61 6.68
CA LEU A 103 -3.32 32.34 6.54
C LEU A 103 -4.18 32.18 7.80
N LEU A 104 -4.27 30.98 8.38
CA LEU A 104 -4.92 30.75 9.67
C LEU A 104 -4.27 31.57 10.80
N PHE A 105 -2.94 31.57 10.85
CA PHE A 105 -2.19 32.32 11.86
C PHE A 105 -2.43 33.82 11.73
N PHE A 106 -2.26 34.39 10.53
CA PHE A 106 -2.29 35.83 10.35
C PHE A 106 -3.71 36.41 10.29
N VAL A 107 -4.68 35.66 9.76
CA VAL A 107 -6.06 36.15 9.56
C VAL A 107 -6.96 35.85 10.76
N LEU A 108 -6.70 34.77 11.51
CA LEU A 108 -7.55 34.37 12.62
C LEU A 108 -6.84 34.49 13.96
N ALA A 109 -5.65 33.90 14.09
CA ALA A 109 -4.96 33.85 15.39
C ALA A 109 -4.49 35.22 15.87
N VAL A 110 -3.79 35.97 15.02
CA VAL A 110 -3.28 37.30 15.37
C VAL A 110 -4.41 38.29 15.71
N PRO A 111 -5.50 38.38 14.91
CA PRO A 111 -6.63 39.21 15.29
C PRO A 111 -7.33 38.75 16.57
N ASN A 112 -7.42 37.44 16.83
CA ASN A 112 -7.98 36.92 18.07
C ASN A 112 -7.15 37.36 19.28
N ASP A 113 -5.82 37.16 19.22
CA ASP A 113 -4.90 37.57 20.28
C ASP A 113 -4.95 39.11 20.52
N LEU A 114 -5.16 39.91 19.46
CA LEU A 114 -5.34 41.36 19.58
C LEU A 114 -6.67 41.75 20.24
N VAL A 115 -7.75 41.02 19.94
CA VAL A 115 -9.06 41.25 20.57
C VAL A 115 -8.97 40.96 22.07
N ASP A 116 -8.30 39.87 22.46
CA ASP A 116 -8.09 39.54 23.87
C ASP A 116 -7.24 40.60 24.59
N ALA A 117 -6.22 41.16 23.92
CA ALA A 117 -5.42 42.26 24.46
C ALA A 117 -6.23 43.57 24.64
N ILE A 118 -7.19 43.84 23.75
CA ILE A 118 -8.11 44.98 23.86
C ILE A 118 -9.14 44.73 24.97
N GLU A 119 -9.63 43.50 25.14
CA GLU A 119 -10.55 43.14 26.22
C GLU A 119 -9.96 43.45 27.61
N LEU A 120 -8.64 43.29 27.77
CA LEU A 120 -7.93 43.67 28.99
C LEU A 120 -8.10 45.15 29.39
N THR A 121 -8.40 46.04 28.42
CA THR A 121 -8.64 47.47 28.67
C THR A 121 -10.06 47.76 29.18
N GLY A 122 -10.95 46.77 29.15
CA GLY A 122 -12.33 46.84 29.67
C GLY A 122 -13.33 47.59 28.78
N PHE A 123 -12.88 48.25 27.71
CA PHE A 123 -13.76 48.94 26.76
C PHE A 123 -14.28 47.93 25.74
N LEU A 124 -15.62 47.77 25.66
CA LEU A 124 -16.30 46.84 24.75
C LEU A 124 -16.12 45.33 25.03
N ALA A 125 -15.85 44.93 26.27
CA ALA A 125 -15.64 43.52 26.64
C ALA A 125 -16.71 42.55 26.09
N ILE A 126 -18.00 42.93 26.11
CA ILE A 126 -19.09 42.10 25.58
C ILE A 126 -18.96 41.89 24.05
N VAL A 127 -18.61 42.94 23.30
CA VAL A 127 -18.43 42.85 21.85
C VAL A 127 -17.18 42.04 21.51
N ALA A 128 -16.08 42.25 22.26
CA ALA A 128 -14.85 41.48 22.13
C ALA A 128 -15.09 39.98 22.34
N TRP A 129 -15.83 39.62 23.37
CA TRP A 129 -16.20 38.22 23.67
C TRP A 129 -16.95 37.55 22.50
N PHE A 130 -17.93 38.23 21.90
CA PHE A 130 -18.67 37.71 20.74
C PHE A 130 -17.77 37.52 19.51
N VAL A 131 -16.86 38.47 19.26
CA VAL A 131 -15.91 38.40 18.13
C VAL A 131 -14.92 37.25 18.33
N SER A 132 -14.34 37.12 19.53
CA SER A 132 -13.41 36.04 19.89
C SER A 132 -14.09 34.67 19.77
N PHE A 133 -15.32 34.52 20.26
CA PHE A 133 -16.11 33.30 20.10
C PHE A 133 -16.33 32.93 18.61
N PHE A 134 -16.67 33.90 17.77
CA PHE A 134 -16.88 33.66 16.35
C PHE A 134 -15.57 33.29 15.61
N LEU A 135 -14.46 33.98 15.92
CA LEU A 135 -13.14 33.68 15.38
C LEU A 135 -12.69 32.27 15.78
N SER A 136 -12.89 31.88 17.03
CA SER A 136 -12.58 30.54 17.53
C SER A 136 -13.36 29.45 16.80
N ILE A 137 -14.69 29.59 16.68
CA ILE A 137 -15.53 28.65 15.91
C ILE A 137 -15.09 28.57 14.45
N SER A 138 -14.84 29.72 13.81
CA SER A 138 -14.42 29.75 12.41
C SER A 138 -13.10 29.02 12.20
N THR A 139 -12.16 29.16 13.14
CA THR A 139 -10.87 28.46 13.12
C THR A 139 -11.06 26.95 13.20
N VAL A 140 -11.91 26.48 14.12
CA VAL A 140 -12.23 25.05 14.24
C VAL A 140 -12.89 24.51 12.97
N LEU A 141 -13.83 25.25 12.37
CA LEU A 141 -14.50 24.84 11.12
C LEU A 141 -13.52 24.75 9.94
N ILE A 142 -12.64 25.74 9.76
CA ILE A 142 -11.64 25.72 8.69
C ILE A 142 -10.66 24.57 8.93
N MET A 143 -10.21 24.37 10.18
CA MET A 143 -9.36 23.25 10.56
C MET A 143 -10.00 21.92 10.17
N TRP A 144 -11.27 21.73 10.55
CA TRP A 144 -12.05 20.53 10.26
C TRP A 144 -12.19 20.25 8.77
N PHE A 145 -12.48 21.27 7.96
CA PHE A 145 -12.55 21.13 6.50
C PHE A 145 -11.21 20.77 5.89
N THR A 146 -10.13 21.32 6.44
CA THR A 146 -8.79 21.10 5.89
C THR A 146 -8.10 19.85 6.45
N ASP A 147 -8.77 19.12 7.36
CA ASP A 147 -8.31 17.86 7.95
C ASP A 147 -8.53 16.65 7.02
N GLN A 148 -9.16 16.83 5.86
CA GLN A 148 -9.42 15.73 4.92
C GLN A 148 -8.14 15.07 4.40
N GLU A 149 -7.10 15.86 4.09
CA GLU A 149 -5.81 15.33 3.64
C GLU A 149 -5.10 14.52 4.73
N GLN A 150 -5.19 14.98 5.97
CA GLN A 150 -4.62 14.27 7.10
C GLN A 150 -5.37 12.96 7.38
N LYS A 151 -6.71 12.97 7.34
CA LYS A 151 -7.51 11.75 7.45
C LYS A 151 -7.16 10.73 6.36
N ARG A 152 -6.84 11.21 5.16
CA ARG A 152 -6.35 10.35 4.06
C ARG A 152 -4.97 9.77 4.35
N ALA A 153 -4.03 10.56 4.87
CA ALA A 153 -2.71 10.09 5.27
C ALA A 153 -2.77 9.07 6.43
N GLU A 154 -3.61 9.30 7.43
CA GLU A 154 -3.85 8.34 8.52
C GLU A 154 -4.49 7.05 8.01
N GLY A 155 -5.44 7.15 7.07
CA GLY A 155 -6.04 6.00 6.40
C GLY A 155 -5.01 5.16 5.64
N PHE A 156 -4.13 5.80 4.88
CA PHE A 156 -3.04 5.13 4.18
C PHE A 156 -2.06 4.46 5.15
N MET A 157 -1.68 5.14 6.24
CA MET A 157 -0.83 4.55 7.27
C MET A 157 -1.44 3.29 7.90
N LYS A 158 -2.76 3.28 8.13
CA LYS A 158 -3.46 2.08 8.60
C LYS A 158 -3.42 0.94 7.57
N GLN A 159 -3.61 1.24 6.29
CA GLN A 159 -3.50 0.22 5.22
C GLN A 159 -2.09 -0.34 5.13
N VAL A 160 -1.07 0.53 5.13
CA VAL A 160 0.35 0.12 5.17
C VAL A 160 0.64 -0.75 6.39
N GLU A 161 0.04 -0.43 7.55
CA GLU A 161 0.17 -1.23 8.74
C GLU A 161 -0.55 -2.59 8.63
N GLU A 162 -1.72 -2.67 7.99
CA GLU A 162 -2.40 -3.95 7.71
C GLU A 162 -1.61 -4.82 6.74
N TYR A 163 -1.03 -4.25 5.68
CA TYR A 163 -0.09 -4.94 4.79
C TYR A 163 1.13 -5.43 5.57
N ARG A 164 1.69 -4.57 6.43
CA ARG A 164 2.81 -4.93 7.31
C ARG A 164 2.44 -6.00 8.32
N ARG A 165 1.23 -6.02 8.88
CA ARG A 165 0.78 -7.07 9.83
C ARG A 165 0.55 -8.40 9.14
N THR A 166 0.17 -8.37 7.86
CA THR A 166 -0.03 -9.57 7.04
C THR A 166 1.31 -10.14 6.57
N ALA A 167 2.26 -9.29 6.17
CA ALA A 167 3.63 -9.68 5.82
C ALA A 167 4.46 -10.08 7.06
N ILE A 168 4.33 -9.32 8.15
CA ILE A 168 5.09 -9.49 9.38
C ILE A 168 4.24 -10.18 10.46
N ARG A 169 4.03 -11.50 10.31
CA ARG A 169 3.72 -12.38 11.46
C ARG A 169 4.96 -12.79 12.26
N THR A 170 6.15 -12.25 11.95
CA THR A 170 7.42 -12.72 12.55
C THR A 170 8.34 -11.66 13.18
N THR A 171 8.07 -10.36 13.19
CA THR A 171 8.94 -9.40 13.92
C THR A 171 8.21 -8.36 14.76
N LYS A 172 8.54 -8.40 16.06
CA LYS A 172 8.00 -7.65 17.20
C LYS A 172 8.18 -6.13 17.08
N THR A 173 7.36 -5.47 16.27
CA THR A 173 7.45 -4.00 16.12
C THR A 173 6.12 -3.26 16.01
N ALA A 174 5.05 -3.82 16.56
CA ALA A 174 3.74 -3.15 16.65
C ALA A 174 3.65 -2.06 17.75
N PHE A 175 4.64 -1.97 18.65
CA PHE A 175 4.53 -1.16 19.87
C PHE A 175 4.80 0.35 19.71
N ARG A 176 5.23 0.84 18.54
CA ARG A 176 5.46 2.29 18.32
C ARG A 176 4.21 3.08 17.92
N ILE A 177 3.17 2.42 17.40
CA ILE A 177 2.04 3.11 16.76
C ILE A 177 0.91 3.43 17.76
N ALA A 178 0.85 2.76 18.91
CA ALA A 178 -0.10 3.11 19.98
C ALA A 178 0.10 4.54 20.54
N ARG A 179 1.25 5.18 20.28
CA ARG A 179 1.51 6.58 20.67
C ARG A 179 0.91 7.61 19.71
N PHE A 180 0.38 7.19 18.56
CA PHE A 180 -0.15 8.10 17.51
C PHE A 180 -1.55 8.63 17.78
N PHE A 181 -2.37 7.96 18.59
CA PHE A 181 -3.74 8.40 18.88
C PHE A 181 -3.83 9.68 19.74
N ARG A 182 -2.69 10.29 20.13
CA ARG A 182 -2.61 11.60 20.80
C ARG A 182 -2.31 12.79 19.85
N LYS A 183 -2.27 12.59 18.52
CA LYS A 183 -1.79 13.57 17.53
C LYS A 183 -2.87 14.20 16.61
N ASN A 184 -4.13 14.31 17.04
CA ASN A 184 -5.14 15.02 16.23
C ASN A 184 -4.92 16.54 16.36
N PRO A 185 -4.49 17.27 15.30
CA PRO A 185 -4.22 18.69 15.40
C PRO A 185 -5.48 19.50 15.67
N THR A 186 -6.63 19.03 15.19
CA THR A 186 -7.94 19.60 15.50
C THR A 186 -8.20 19.59 17.01
N MET A 187 -7.83 18.52 17.71
CA MET A 187 -8.00 18.42 19.17
C MET A 187 -7.05 19.37 19.91
N LYS A 188 -5.87 19.65 19.36
CA LYS A 188 -4.94 20.65 19.91
C LYS A 188 -5.44 22.08 19.72
N VAL A 189 -6.04 22.39 18.56
CA VAL A 189 -6.67 23.69 18.31
C VAL A 189 -7.89 23.88 19.21
N VAL A 190 -8.70 22.84 19.38
CA VAL A 190 -9.82 22.86 20.35
C VAL A 190 -9.29 23.02 21.78
N ALA A 191 -8.22 22.34 22.17
CA ALA A 191 -7.62 22.51 23.48
C ALA A 191 -7.07 23.92 23.70
N GLY A 192 -6.47 24.53 22.67
CA GLY A 192 -6.03 25.93 22.69
C GLY A 192 -7.21 26.89 22.87
N ALA A 193 -8.26 26.73 22.05
CA ALA A 193 -9.49 27.50 22.17
C ALA A 193 -10.14 27.36 23.56
N VAL A 194 -10.16 26.16 24.14
CA VAL A 194 -10.68 25.93 25.51
C VAL A 194 -9.79 26.58 26.57
N ALA A 195 -8.46 26.60 26.37
CA ALA A 195 -7.52 27.23 27.30
C ALA A 195 -7.68 28.76 27.35
N GLU A 196 -8.11 29.40 26.26
CA GLU A 196 -8.38 30.85 26.19
C GLU A 196 -9.54 31.28 27.09
N PHE A 197 -10.55 30.42 27.30
CA PHE A 197 -11.67 30.73 28.19
C PHE A 197 -11.31 30.70 29.69
N ILE A 198 -10.07 30.35 30.05
CA ILE A 198 -9.61 30.37 31.44
C ILE A 198 -9.01 31.75 31.73
N PRO A 199 -9.62 32.59 32.60
CA PRO A 199 -9.26 34.00 32.78
C PRO A 199 -7.80 34.25 33.22
N PHE A 200 -7.18 33.27 33.88
CA PHE A 200 -5.80 33.37 34.36
C PHE A 200 -4.75 32.96 33.30
N LEU A 201 -5.19 32.28 32.24
CA LEU A 201 -4.31 31.78 31.18
C LEU A 201 -4.33 32.67 29.93
N SER A 202 -5.30 33.58 29.77
CA SER A 202 -5.47 34.44 28.59
C SER A 202 -4.32 35.41 28.29
N ILE A 203 -3.36 35.57 29.20
CA ILE A 203 -2.14 36.37 28.97
C ILE A 203 -1.25 35.75 27.88
N PHE A 204 -1.38 34.44 27.64
CA PHE A 204 -0.59 33.74 26.65
C PHE A 204 -1.35 33.58 25.32
N PRO A 205 -0.70 33.75 24.15
CA PRO A 205 -1.35 33.65 22.84
C PRO A 205 -1.59 32.18 22.45
N TRP A 206 -2.59 31.55 23.07
CA TRP A 206 -2.85 30.12 22.94
C TRP A 206 -3.33 29.72 21.54
N ALA A 207 -4.15 30.53 20.86
CA ALA A 207 -4.55 30.30 19.48
C ALA A 207 -3.33 30.17 18.56
N SER A 208 -2.44 31.15 18.61
CA SER A 208 -1.18 31.18 17.89
C SER A 208 -0.30 29.94 18.18
N LEU A 209 -0.17 29.57 19.46
CA LEU A 209 0.59 28.39 19.87
C LEU A 209 -0.04 27.09 19.37
N SER A 210 -1.38 27.00 19.39
CA SER A 210 -2.13 25.80 18.98
C SER A 210 -2.00 25.52 17.48
N ILE A 211 -2.06 26.58 16.65
CA ILE A 211 -1.88 26.49 15.20
C ILE A 211 -0.44 26.10 14.86
N LEU A 212 0.54 26.66 15.58
CA LEU A 212 1.94 26.29 15.42
C LEU A 212 2.19 24.82 15.79
N LEU A 213 1.64 24.36 16.91
CA LEU A 213 1.74 22.96 17.34
C LEU A 213 1.05 22.02 16.37
N ALA A 214 -0.09 22.42 15.80
CA ALA A 214 -0.77 21.66 14.77
C ALA A 214 0.06 21.53 13.49
N TYR A 215 0.66 22.63 13.03
CA TYR A 215 1.57 22.63 11.87
C TYR A 215 2.78 21.70 12.09
N LEU A 216 3.40 21.78 13.28
CA LEU A 216 4.55 20.93 13.61
C LEU A 216 4.18 19.44 13.66
N ASP A 217 2.97 19.11 14.12
CA ASP A 217 2.52 17.73 14.20
C ASP A 217 2.17 17.16 12.83
N GLU A 218 1.45 17.92 12.00
CA GLU A 218 1.13 17.54 10.62
C GLU A 218 2.42 17.31 9.81
N ARG A 219 3.42 18.19 9.96
CA ARG A 219 4.74 18.02 9.35
C ARG A 219 5.43 16.73 9.78
N LYS A 220 5.31 16.33 11.05
CA LYS A 220 5.85 15.06 11.54
C LYS A 220 5.09 13.88 10.94
N THR A 221 3.76 13.93 10.92
CA THR A 221 2.91 12.88 10.35
C THR A 221 3.24 12.64 8.88
N PHE A 222 3.39 13.68 8.06
CA PHE A 222 3.80 13.52 6.66
C PHE A 222 5.19 12.91 6.50
N LYS A 223 6.16 13.30 7.36
CA LYS A 223 7.51 12.72 7.33
C LYS A 223 7.48 11.24 7.71
N GLU A 224 6.74 10.89 8.75
CA GLU A 224 6.61 9.52 9.23
C GLU A 224 5.87 8.64 8.21
N ALA A 225 4.84 9.17 7.53
CA ALA A 225 4.15 8.44 6.46
C ALA A 225 5.07 8.12 5.28
N ARG A 226 5.92 9.09 4.90
CA ARG A 226 6.90 8.90 3.83
C ARG A 226 7.96 7.86 4.20
N GLN A 227 8.53 7.96 5.40
CA GLN A 227 9.48 6.98 5.91
C GLN A 227 8.87 5.58 5.99
N SER A 228 7.64 5.47 6.50
CA SER A 228 6.94 4.19 6.58
C SER A 228 6.68 3.60 5.18
N SER A 229 6.35 4.41 4.19
CA SER A 229 6.17 3.94 2.81
C SER A 229 7.47 3.44 2.19
N GLU A 230 8.60 4.10 2.47
CA GLU A 230 9.93 3.70 2.00
C GLU A 230 10.38 2.40 2.68
N GLU A 231 10.17 2.28 3.99
CA GLU A 231 10.42 1.05 4.76
C GLU A 231 9.57 -0.12 4.22
N SER A 232 8.26 0.09 4.04
CA SER A 232 7.36 -0.95 3.53
C SER A 232 7.68 -1.36 2.09
N ALA A 233 8.00 -0.42 1.20
CA ALA A 233 8.43 -0.73 -0.17
C ALA A 233 9.73 -1.54 -0.17
N SER A 234 10.69 -1.20 0.70
CA SER A 234 11.94 -1.96 0.83
C SER A 234 11.72 -3.36 1.39
N ALA A 235 10.80 -3.53 2.35
CA ALA A 235 10.47 -4.82 2.94
C ALA A 235 9.84 -5.78 1.92
N VAL A 236 8.91 -5.27 1.09
CA VAL A 236 8.28 -6.05 0.01
C VAL A 236 9.32 -6.52 -1.01
N LEU A 237 10.29 -5.68 -1.36
CA LEU A 237 11.37 -6.06 -2.29
C LEU A 237 12.35 -7.09 -1.73
N THR A 238 12.48 -7.20 -0.40
CA THR A 238 13.34 -8.21 0.23
C THR A 238 12.67 -9.56 0.47
N GLU A 239 11.34 -9.61 0.51
CA GLU A 239 10.59 -10.87 0.65
C GLU A 239 10.37 -11.60 -0.67
N VAL A 240 10.56 -10.89 -1.79
CA VAL A 240 10.43 -11.36 -3.17
C VAL A 240 11.79 -11.80 -3.71
#